data_AF-A0A7C3YWN8-F1
#
_entry.id   AF-A0A7C3YWN8-F1
#
_cell.length_a   1.000
_cell.length_b   1.000
_cell.length_c   1.000
_cell.angle_alpha   90.00
_cell.angle_beta   90.00
_cell.angle_gamma   90.00
#
_symmetry.space_group_name_H-M   'P 1'
#
loop_
_entity.id
_entity.type
_entity.pdbx_description
1 polymer ?
#
loop_
_entity_poly.entity_id
_entity_poly.type
_entity_poly.pdbx_seq_one_letter_code
_entity_poly.pdbx_strand_id
1 'polypeptide(L)'
;MEQLIKIKNSDLNKIVGIHIKAFPGYFMTELGPRFLFKYYNTVLNFDKRIFLAQEVDGEIIGFIAGFLMPSQFYIHLNKNKIDIAKAIIPAILRKPNLLLKLCANIRRVNKNSSYETKNICELASVAVDPNYSGRGLGKKLVKAFLNEAEKLGA
;
A
#
# COMPACT_ATOMS: atom_id res chain seq x y z
N MET A 1 17.02 -18.21 -5.80
CA MET A 1 15.79 -18.49 -6.58
C MET A 1 14.87 -17.27 -6.50
N GLU A 2 14.41 -16.76 -7.64
CA GLU A 2 13.48 -15.62 -7.73
C GLU A 2 12.03 -16.15 -7.81
N GLN A 3 11.14 -15.72 -6.91
CA GLN A 3 9.74 -16.17 -6.89
C GLN A 3 8.76 -15.09 -6.43
N LEU A 4 7.53 -15.16 -6.94
CA LEU A 4 6.42 -14.31 -6.53
C LEU A 4 5.65 -15.00 -5.40
N ILE A 5 5.44 -14.29 -4.29
CA ILE A 5 4.81 -14.84 -3.08
C ILE A 5 3.60 -14.01 -2.65
N LYS A 6 2.67 -14.64 -1.93
CA LYS A 6 1.60 -13.94 -1.19
C LYS A 6 2.17 -13.41 0.12
N ILE A 7 1.77 -12.19 0.49
CA ILE A 7 2.20 -11.55 1.75
C ILE A 7 1.50 -12.17 2.96
N LYS A 8 2.26 -12.38 4.03
CA LYS A 8 1.78 -12.72 5.39
C LYS A 8 2.15 -11.63 6.39
N ASN A 9 1.57 -11.69 7.59
CA ASN A 9 1.73 -10.65 8.61
C ASN A 9 3.21 -10.41 9.00
N SER A 10 4.02 -11.46 9.06
CA SER A 10 5.45 -11.37 9.40
C SER A 10 6.27 -10.56 8.39
N ASP A 11 5.75 -10.36 7.17
CA ASP A 11 6.47 -9.66 6.11
C ASP A 11 6.27 -8.14 6.18
N LEU A 12 5.25 -7.67 6.92
CA LEU A 12 4.83 -6.27 6.93
C LEU A 12 5.96 -5.29 7.29
N ASN A 13 6.83 -5.67 8.22
CA ASN A 13 7.99 -4.83 8.57
C ASN A 13 8.95 -4.65 7.38
N LYS A 14 9.18 -5.71 6.59
CA LYS A 14 9.99 -5.63 5.36
C LYS A 14 9.31 -4.74 4.32
N ILE A 15 8.01 -4.90 4.13
CA ILE A 15 7.20 -4.07 3.20
C ILE A 15 7.30 -2.58 3.56
N VAL A 16 7.13 -2.24 4.84
CA VAL A 16 7.28 -0.87 5.33
C VAL A 16 8.69 -0.34 5.04
N GLY A 17 9.73 -1.15 5.29
CA GLY A 17 11.11 -0.79 4.98
C GLY A 17 11.33 -0.48 3.49
N ILE A 18 10.82 -1.33 2.61
CA ILE A 18 10.91 -1.14 1.15
C ILE A 18 10.16 0.13 0.73
N HIS A 19 8.95 0.36 1.23
CA HIS A 19 8.18 1.57 0.94
C HIS A 19 8.96 2.83 1.30
N ILE A 20 9.53 2.89 2.52
CA ILE A 20 10.28 4.04 3.00
C ILE A 20 11.50 4.31 2.11
N LYS A 21 12.25 3.26 1.74
CA LYS A 21 13.41 3.38 0.85
C LYS A 21 13.03 3.81 -0.56
N ALA A 22 11.93 3.29 -1.10
CA ALA A 22 11.49 3.55 -2.47
C ALA A 22 10.85 4.94 -2.64
N PHE A 23 10.25 5.48 -1.57
CA PHE A 23 9.50 6.74 -1.60
C PHE A 23 9.99 7.76 -0.56
N PRO A 24 11.28 8.15 -0.58
CA PRO A 24 11.79 9.15 0.37
C PRO A 24 11.07 10.49 0.15
N GLY A 25 10.59 11.11 1.23
CA GLY A 25 9.90 12.41 1.18
C GLY A 25 8.44 12.39 0.69
N TYR A 26 7.91 11.23 0.31
CA TYR A 26 6.50 11.10 -0.06
C TYR A 26 5.59 11.17 1.17
N PHE A 27 4.35 11.65 0.98
CA PHE A 27 3.41 11.91 2.07
C PHE A 27 3.22 10.72 3.03
N MET A 28 2.96 9.50 2.51
CA MET A 28 2.77 8.31 3.35
C MET A 28 4.05 7.93 4.12
N THR A 29 5.22 8.12 3.51
CA THR A 29 6.53 7.96 4.16
C THR A 29 6.71 8.99 5.28
N GLU A 30 6.29 10.25 5.08
CA GLU A 30 6.36 11.30 6.11
C GLU A 30 5.48 11.02 7.33
N LEU A 31 4.38 10.26 7.16
CA LEU A 31 3.52 9.80 8.26
C LEU A 31 4.17 8.69 9.12
N GLY A 32 5.25 8.07 8.62
CA GLY A 32 6.14 7.22 9.38
C GLY A 32 5.83 5.71 9.36
N PRO A 33 6.76 4.88 9.87
CA PRO A 33 6.69 3.42 9.76
C PRO A 33 5.50 2.81 10.50
N ARG A 34 5.07 3.38 11.63
CA ARG A 34 3.89 2.91 12.37
C ARG A 34 2.60 3.09 11.57
N PHE A 35 2.46 4.22 10.89
CA PHE A 35 1.34 4.47 9.98
C PHE A 35 1.36 3.48 8.82
N LEU A 36 2.50 3.32 8.14
CA LEU A 36 2.64 2.39 7.02
C LEU A 36 2.33 0.95 7.43
N PHE A 37 2.80 0.51 8.60
CA PHE A 37 2.49 -0.82 9.13
C PHE A 37 0.98 -1.01 9.30
N LYS A 38 0.29 -0.03 9.92
CA LYS A 38 -1.16 -0.09 10.09
C LYS A 38 -1.90 -0.07 8.75
N TYR A 39 -1.49 0.78 7.82
CA TYR A 39 -2.06 0.84 6.48
C TYR A 39 -1.92 -0.49 5.73
N TYR A 40 -0.72 -1.06 5.65
CA TYR A 40 -0.50 -2.34 4.96
C TYR A 40 -1.13 -3.52 5.70
N ASN A 41 -1.22 -3.47 7.03
CA ASN A 41 -2.00 -4.45 7.77
C ASN A 41 -3.50 -4.35 7.43
N THR A 42 -4.05 -3.14 7.25
CA THR A 42 -5.43 -2.97 6.78
C THR A 42 -5.62 -3.51 5.35
N VAL A 43 -4.66 -3.31 4.45
CA VAL A 43 -4.69 -3.96 3.12
C VAL A 43 -4.65 -5.48 3.25
N LEU A 44 -3.76 -6.02 4.10
CA LEU A 44 -3.61 -7.45 4.32
C LEU A 44 -4.88 -8.12 4.89
N ASN A 45 -5.66 -7.39 5.68
CA ASN A 45 -6.90 -7.89 6.28
C ASN A 45 -8.16 -7.58 5.44
N PHE A 46 -7.99 -7.06 4.22
CA PHE A 46 -9.10 -6.84 3.32
C PHE A 46 -9.29 -8.06 2.40
N ASP A 47 -10.50 -8.60 2.33
CA ASP A 47 -10.78 -9.86 1.62
C ASP A 47 -10.59 -9.76 0.11
N LYS A 48 -10.77 -8.56 -0.47
CA LYS A 48 -10.64 -8.31 -1.91
C LYS A 48 -9.29 -7.69 -2.28
N ARG A 49 -8.26 -7.91 -1.47
CA ARG A 49 -6.89 -7.43 -1.71
C ARG A 49 -6.19 -8.24 -2.79
N ILE A 50 -5.26 -7.60 -3.47
CA ILE A 50 -4.14 -8.24 -4.19
C ILE A 50 -2.87 -7.71 -3.52
N PHE A 51 -2.16 -8.58 -2.81
CA PHE A 51 -0.97 -8.19 -2.07
C PHE A 51 0.13 -9.25 -2.24
N LEU A 52 1.10 -8.92 -3.08
CA LEU A 52 2.14 -9.82 -3.55
C LEU A 52 3.53 -9.23 -3.30
N ALA A 53 4.53 -10.09 -3.14
CA ALA A 53 5.94 -9.73 -3.07
C ALA A 53 6.76 -10.48 -4.10
N GLN A 54 7.85 -9.83 -4.53
CA GLN A 54 8.96 -10.48 -5.20
C GLN A 54 10.00 -10.88 -4.16
N GLU A 55 10.29 -12.17 -4.08
CA GLU A 55 11.32 -12.74 -3.22
C GLU A 55 12.52 -13.21 -4.07
N VAL A 56 13.73 -12.98 -3.58
CA VAL A 56 14.99 -13.52 -4.11
C VAL A 56 15.78 -14.07 -2.93
N ASP A 57 16.08 -15.37 -2.96
CA ASP A 57 16.90 -16.05 -1.95
C ASP A 57 16.37 -15.86 -0.51
N GLY A 58 15.04 -15.89 -0.34
CA GLY A 58 14.37 -15.69 0.95
C GLY A 58 14.24 -14.22 1.39
N GLU A 59 14.73 -13.27 0.60
CA GLU A 59 14.59 -11.84 0.86
C GLU A 59 13.52 -11.20 -0.02
N ILE A 60 12.66 -10.39 0.59
CA ILE A 60 11.64 -9.63 -0.13
C ILE A 60 12.31 -8.37 -0.66
N ILE A 61 12.32 -8.23 -1.98
CA ILE A 61 13.01 -7.12 -2.67
C ILE A 61 12.04 -6.17 -3.38
N GLY A 62 10.75 -6.45 -3.34
CA GLY A 62 9.71 -5.59 -3.89
C GLY A 62 8.32 -6.12 -3.58
N PHE A 63 7.32 -5.26 -3.68
CA PHE A 63 5.94 -5.62 -3.44
C PHE A 63 4.97 -4.81 -4.29
N ILE A 64 3.77 -5.33 -4.41
CA ILE A 64 2.62 -4.65 -5.00
C ILE A 64 1.38 -4.92 -4.16
N ALA A 65 0.65 -3.85 -3.88
CA ALA A 65 -0.54 -3.83 -3.04
C ALA A 65 -1.66 -3.08 -3.76
N GLY A 66 -2.85 -3.66 -3.75
CA GLY A 66 -4.06 -3.07 -4.27
C GLY A 66 -5.26 -3.90 -3.88
N PHE A 67 -6.43 -3.54 -4.40
CA PHE A 67 -7.69 -4.17 -4.02
C PHE A 67 -8.78 -3.93 -5.05
N LEU A 68 -9.70 -4.90 -5.17
CA LEU A 68 -10.95 -4.72 -5.90
C LEU A 68 -11.96 -3.95 -5.05
N MET A 69 -12.88 -3.28 -5.73
CA MET A 69 -13.95 -2.49 -5.11
C MET A 69 -13.42 -1.44 -4.12
N PRO A 70 -12.74 -0.39 -4.61
CA PRO A 70 -12.11 0.63 -3.77
C PRO A 70 -13.05 1.26 -2.74
N SER A 71 -14.32 1.47 -3.09
CA SER A 71 -15.35 1.97 -2.15
C SER A 71 -15.47 1.10 -0.90
N GLN A 72 -15.46 -0.22 -1.06
CA GLN A 72 -15.49 -1.16 0.07
C GLN A 72 -14.20 -1.15 0.87
N PHE A 73 -13.04 -1.00 0.20
CA PHE A 73 -11.77 -0.83 0.88
C PHE A 73 -11.76 0.45 1.72
N TYR A 74 -12.23 1.59 1.20
CA TYR A 74 -12.27 2.84 1.96
C TYR A 74 -13.24 2.77 3.15
N ILE A 75 -14.36 2.05 3.03
CA ILE A 75 -15.24 1.72 4.18
C ILE A 75 -14.46 0.89 5.22
N HIS A 76 -13.73 -0.15 4.79
CA HIS A 76 -12.91 -0.99 5.66
C HIS A 76 -11.77 -0.20 6.33
N LEU A 77 -11.10 0.69 5.59
CA LEU A 77 -10.08 1.60 6.09
C LEU A 77 -10.65 2.55 7.15
N ASN A 78 -11.84 3.10 6.89
CA ASN A 78 -12.53 4.01 7.82
C ASN A 78 -12.96 3.30 9.12
N LYS A 79 -13.27 2.00 9.09
CA LYS A 79 -13.49 1.20 10.31
C LYS A 79 -12.23 1.10 11.18
N ASN A 80 -11.05 1.12 10.56
CA ASN A 80 -9.75 1.06 11.24
C ASN A 80 -9.14 2.45 11.52
N LYS A 81 -9.88 3.55 11.28
CA LYS A 81 -9.35 4.92 11.30
C LYS A 81 -8.74 5.34 12.64
N ILE A 82 -9.27 4.84 13.76
CA ILE A 82 -8.81 5.23 15.10
C ILE A 82 -7.38 4.72 15.32
N ASP A 83 -7.11 3.47 14.96
CA ASP A 83 -5.79 2.88 15.10
C ASP A 83 -4.77 3.50 14.15
N ILE A 84 -5.20 3.81 12.93
CA ILE A 84 -4.36 4.52 11.95
C ILE A 84 -4.08 5.95 12.43
N ALA A 85 -5.07 6.67 12.94
CA ALA A 85 -4.91 8.02 13.46
C ALA A 85 -3.92 8.07 14.63
N LYS A 86 -4.02 7.12 15.58
CA LYS A 86 -3.05 6.98 16.68
C LYS A 86 -1.62 6.77 16.18
N ALA A 87 -1.44 6.03 15.09
CA ALA A 87 -0.13 5.80 14.49
C ALA A 87 0.51 7.05 13.86
N ILE A 88 -0.30 8.05 13.50
CA ILE A 88 0.16 9.31 12.87
C ILE A 88 0.53 10.37 13.92
N ILE A 89 0.02 10.29 15.16
CA ILE A 89 0.25 11.29 16.22
C ILE A 89 1.73 11.69 16.36
N PRO A 90 2.70 10.76 16.45
CA PRO A 90 4.11 11.14 16.59
C PRO A 90 4.64 11.94 15.39
N ALA A 91 4.16 11.63 14.18
CA ALA A 91 4.57 12.33 12.96
C ALA A 91 4.03 13.77 12.95
N ILE A 92 2.78 13.98 13.36
CA ILE A 92 2.17 15.32 13.47
C ILE A 92 2.88 16.16 14.53
N LEU A 93 3.19 15.58 15.70
CA LEU A 93 3.92 16.29 16.76
C LEU A 93 5.30 16.76 16.30
N ARG A 94 5.99 15.97 15.46
CA ARG A 94 7.28 16.33 14.88
C ARG A 94 7.16 17.36 13.74
N LYS A 95 6.08 17.29 12.96
CA LYS A 95 5.88 18.11 11.75
C LYS A 95 4.40 18.51 11.62
N PRO A 96 3.96 19.61 12.26
CA PRO A 96 2.54 19.99 12.31
C PRO A 96 1.96 20.29 10.93
N ASN A 97 2.79 20.73 9.96
CA ASN A 97 2.37 20.93 8.56
C ASN A 97 1.85 19.65 7.89
N LEU A 98 2.12 18.45 8.43
CA LEU A 98 1.53 17.20 7.94
C LEU A 98 0.01 17.16 8.14
N LEU A 99 -0.52 17.87 9.15
CA LEU A 99 -1.96 17.96 9.37
C LEU A 99 -2.67 18.65 8.21
N LEU A 100 -2.10 19.76 7.71
CA LEU A 100 -2.62 20.48 6.54
C LEU A 100 -2.63 19.58 5.29
N LYS A 101 -1.52 18.85 5.05
CA LYS A 101 -1.42 17.88 3.95
C LYS A 101 -2.44 16.74 4.09
N LEU A 102 -2.65 16.24 5.30
CA LEU A 102 -3.62 15.18 5.59
C LEU A 102 -5.05 15.64 5.28
N CYS A 103 -5.45 16.82 5.77
CA CYS A 103 -6.77 17.39 5.49
C CYS A 103 -7.01 17.60 3.99
N ALA A 104 -6.01 18.13 3.26
CA ALA A 104 -6.08 18.31 1.82
C ALA A 104 -6.24 16.98 1.07
N ASN A 105 -5.48 15.95 1.46
CA ASN A 105 -5.53 14.63 0.83
C ASN A 105 -6.85 13.90 1.10
N ILE A 106 -7.37 13.93 2.34
CA ILE A 106 -8.67 13.32 2.67
C ILE A 106 -9.80 13.98 1.86
N ARG A 107 -9.80 15.31 1.75
CA ARG A 107 -10.80 16.04 0.95
C ARG A 107 -10.76 15.62 -0.53
N ARG A 108 -9.56 15.42 -1.07
CA ARG A 108 -9.37 14.95 -2.45
C ARG A 108 -9.89 13.52 -2.66
N VAL A 109 -9.59 12.60 -1.74
CA VAL A 109 -10.06 11.21 -1.81
C VAL A 109 -11.59 11.16 -1.77
N ASN A 110 -12.23 11.89 -0.85
CA ASN A 110 -13.70 11.91 -0.73
C ASN A 110 -14.41 12.52 -1.96
N LYS A 111 -13.74 13.41 -2.70
CA LYS A 111 -14.30 13.97 -3.94
C LYS A 111 -14.26 12.99 -5.10
N ASN A 112 -13.25 12.11 -5.12
CA ASN A 112 -12.98 11.18 -6.21
C ASN A 112 -13.61 9.78 -6.01
N SER A 113 -14.17 9.49 -4.84
CA SER A 113 -14.84 8.21 -4.53
C SER A 113 -16.23 8.05 -5.18
N SER A 114 -16.56 8.89 -6.17
CA SER A 114 -17.88 9.05 -6.78
C SER A 114 -18.11 8.26 -8.07
N TYR A 115 -17.20 7.36 -8.45
CA TYR A 115 -17.39 6.48 -9.61
C TYR A 115 -17.64 5.04 -9.14
N GLU A 116 -18.93 4.69 -9.02
CA GLU A 116 -19.41 3.33 -8.80
C GLU A 116 -19.43 2.54 -10.12
N THR A 117 -18.27 2.27 -10.72
CA THR A 117 -18.20 1.16 -11.68
C THR A 117 -17.94 -0.14 -10.92
N LYS A 118 -18.84 -1.11 -11.10
CA LYS A 118 -18.56 -2.50 -10.74
C LYS A 118 -17.29 -2.90 -11.50
N ASN A 119 -16.42 -3.68 -10.85
CA ASN A 119 -15.18 -4.24 -11.42
C ASN A 119 -13.97 -3.28 -11.51
N ILE A 120 -13.86 -2.24 -10.69
CA ILE A 120 -12.58 -1.51 -10.56
C ILE A 120 -11.62 -2.28 -9.62
N CYS A 121 -10.36 -2.38 -10.03
CA CYS A 121 -9.23 -2.68 -9.15
C CYS A 121 -8.32 -1.45 -9.01
N GLU A 122 -8.00 -1.07 -7.77
CA GLU A 122 -7.07 0.03 -7.47
C GLU A 122 -5.69 -0.56 -7.14
N LEU A 123 -4.66 -0.11 -7.87
CA LEU A 123 -3.27 -0.32 -7.49
C LEU A 123 -2.89 0.77 -6.49
N ALA A 124 -2.78 0.40 -5.22
CA ALA A 124 -2.56 1.34 -4.13
C ALA A 124 -1.07 1.65 -3.93
N SER A 125 -0.18 0.68 -4.14
CA SER A 125 1.26 0.87 -4.00
C SER A 125 2.05 -0.21 -4.75
N VAL A 126 3.13 0.17 -5.43
CA VAL A 126 4.11 -0.74 -6.01
C VAL A 126 5.51 -0.21 -5.73
N ALA A 127 6.37 -1.01 -5.13
CA ALA A 127 7.72 -0.58 -4.78
C ALA A 127 8.73 -1.72 -4.95
N VAL A 128 9.96 -1.34 -5.28
CA VAL A 128 11.12 -2.22 -5.35
C VAL A 128 12.21 -1.61 -4.49
N ASP A 129 12.95 -2.42 -3.74
CA ASP A 129 14.10 -1.94 -3.00
C ASP A 129 15.09 -1.29 -3.99
N PRO A 130 15.53 -0.04 -3.75
CA PRO A 130 16.39 0.68 -4.68
C PRO A 130 17.64 -0.08 -5.13
N ASN A 131 18.19 -0.96 -4.27
CA ASN A 131 19.36 -1.79 -4.60
C ASN A 131 19.09 -2.84 -5.70
N TYR A 132 17.82 -3.10 -6.00
CA TYR A 132 17.35 -4.05 -7.01
C TYR A 132 16.63 -3.36 -8.18
N SER A 133 16.70 -2.02 -8.25
CA SER A 133 16.14 -1.22 -9.35
C SER A 133 16.81 -1.51 -10.70
N GLY A 134 16.15 -1.13 -11.79
CA GLY A 134 16.68 -1.29 -13.16
C GLY A 134 16.61 -2.72 -13.72
N ARG A 135 16.11 -3.69 -12.96
CA ARG A 135 16.02 -5.11 -13.36
C ARG A 135 14.64 -5.53 -13.88
N GLY A 136 13.75 -4.58 -14.13
CA GLY A 136 12.38 -4.84 -14.59
C GLY A 136 11.42 -5.43 -13.53
N LEU A 137 11.81 -5.50 -12.26
CA LEU A 137 11.00 -6.07 -11.18
C LEU A 137 9.64 -5.37 -10.99
N GLY A 138 9.62 -4.04 -11.07
CA GLY A 138 8.36 -3.28 -11.01
C GLY A 138 7.39 -3.69 -12.13
N LYS A 139 7.90 -3.90 -13.35
CA LYS A 139 7.09 -4.39 -14.48
C LYS A 139 6.58 -5.81 -14.24
N LYS A 140 7.40 -6.70 -13.67
CA LYS A 140 6.98 -8.06 -13.29
C LYS A 140 5.85 -8.03 -12.25
N LEU A 141 6.00 -7.21 -11.20
CA LEU A 141 4.99 -7.03 -10.16
C LEU A 141 3.67 -6.49 -10.72
N VAL A 142 3.72 -5.44 -11.55
CA VAL A 142 2.53 -4.88 -12.21
C VAL A 142 1.85 -5.92 -13.11
N LYS A 143 2.61 -6.68 -13.91
CA LYS A 143 2.03 -7.75 -14.74
C LYS A 143 1.35 -8.82 -13.88
N ALA A 144 1.97 -9.24 -12.79
CA ALA A 144 1.38 -10.19 -11.86
C ALA A 144 0.08 -9.66 -11.22
N PHE A 145 0.07 -8.38 -10.83
CA PHE A 145 -1.11 -7.71 -10.30
C PHE A 145 -2.26 -7.65 -11.31
N LEU A 146 -1.98 -7.25 -12.55
CA LEU A 146 -3.00 -7.18 -13.60
C LEU A 146 -3.60 -8.57 -13.89
N ASN A 147 -2.76 -9.60 -14.00
CA ASN A 147 -3.23 -10.97 -14.18
C ASN A 147 -4.11 -11.45 -13.03
N GLU A 148 -3.80 -11.07 -11.79
CA GLU A 148 -4.62 -11.44 -10.63
C GLU A 148 -5.93 -10.63 -10.59
N ALA A 149 -5.90 -9.35 -10.97
CA ALA A 149 -7.08 -8.52 -11.08
C ALA A 149 -8.06 -9.06 -12.13
N GLU A 150 -7.58 -9.44 -13.30
CA GLU A 150 -8.38 -10.04 -14.39
C GLU A 150 -9.05 -11.35 -13.94
N LYS A 151 -8.32 -12.24 -13.25
CA LYS A 151 -8.90 -13.48 -12.68
C LYS A 151 -10.00 -13.20 -11.66
N LEU A 152 -9.93 -12.07 -10.96
CA LEU A 152 -10.92 -11.64 -9.97
C LEU A 152 -12.05 -10.80 -10.59
N GLY A 153 -12.05 -10.64 -11.92
CA GLY A 153 -13.13 -10.01 -12.69
C GLY A 153 -13.07 -8.49 -12.75
N ALA A 154 -11.89 -7.88 -12.53
CA ALA A 154 -11.64 -6.46 -12.74
C ALA A 154 -11.13 -6.14 -14.16
#